data_AF-A0A0F4JV74-F1
#
_entry.id   AF-A0A0F4JV74-F1
#
_cell.length_a   1.000
_cell.length_b   1.000
_cell.length_c   1.000
_cell.angle_alpha   90.00
_cell.angle_beta   90.00
_cell.angle_gamma   90.00
#
_symmetry.space_group_name_H-M   'P 1'
#
loop_
_entity.id
_entity.type
_entity.pdbx_description
1 polymer ?
#
loop_
_entity_poly.entity_id
_entity_poly.type
_entity_poly.pdbx_seq_one_letter_code
_entity_poly.pdbx_strand_id
1 'polypeptide(L)'
;DKDPAAAARLSAARAAVSELAEGLNLPQENLITPDTVRRLCWEPPRNADTSAVAEALAGYGARPWQIEQVTPALVAALQASAS
;
A
#
# COMPACT_ATOMS: atom_id res chain seq x y z
N ASP A 1 1.61 -11.37 -17.93
CA ASP A 1 0.35 -10.88 -18.50
C ASP A 1 -0.12 -9.73 -17.63
N LYS A 2 -0.30 -8.54 -18.21
CA LYS A 2 -0.36 -7.27 -17.45
C LYS A 2 -1.81 -7.01 -17.04
N ASP A 3 -2.16 -7.29 -15.79
CA ASP A 3 -3.43 -6.81 -15.23
C ASP A 3 -3.36 -5.26 -15.15
N PRO A 4 -4.09 -4.53 -16.01
CA PRO A 4 -3.99 -3.07 -16.07
C PRO A 4 -4.57 -2.42 -14.81
N ALA A 5 -5.51 -3.08 -14.12
CA ALA A 5 -6.08 -2.58 -12.88
C ALA A 5 -5.08 -2.74 -11.72
N ALA A 6 -4.34 -3.84 -11.66
CA ALA A 6 -3.23 -4.01 -10.72
C ALA A 6 -2.10 -3.01 -10.98
N ALA A 7 -1.81 -2.71 -12.25
CA ALA A 7 -0.82 -1.69 -12.61
C ALA A 7 -1.27 -0.28 -12.17
N ALA A 8 -2.54 0.07 -12.35
CA ALA A 8 -3.12 1.34 -11.87
C ALA A 8 -3.04 1.45 -10.34
N ARG A 9 -3.48 0.39 -9.61
CA ARG A 9 -3.35 0.30 -8.15
C ARG A 9 -1.92 0.48 -7.68
N LEU A 10 -0.98 -0.21 -8.32
CA LEU A 10 0.44 -0.14 -7.97
C LEU A 10 1.02 1.25 -8.21
N SER A 11 0.63 1.93 -9.29
CA SER A 11 1.05 3.30 -9.56
C SER A 11 0.53 4.27 -8.49
N ALA A 12 -0.76 4.20 -8.16
CA ALA A 12 -1.38 5.03 -7.13
C ALA A 12 -0.77 4.78 -5.74
N ALA A 13 -0.59 3.51 -5.37
CA ALA A 13 -0.01 3.13 -4.08
C ALA A 13 1.44 3.59 -3.93
N ARG A 14 2.25 3.49 -4.99
CA ARG A 14 3.64 3.99 -4.99
C ARG A 14 3.71 5.49 -4.81
N ALA A 15 2.86 6.25 -5.50
CA ALA A 15 2.81 7.69 -5.35
C ALA A 15 2.44 8.09 -3.90
N ALA A 16 1.41 7.47 -3.34
CA ALA A 16 0.96 7.74 -1.96
C ALA A 16 2.03 7.39 -0.91
N VAL A 17 2.72 6.27 -1.07
CA VAL A 17 3.81 5.87 -0.16
C VAL A 17 5.01 6.81 -0.28
N SER A 18 5.35 7.26 -1.48
CA SER A 18 6.46 8.20 -1.70
C SER A 18 6.17 9.55 -1.01
N GLU A 19 4.97 10.11 -1.23
CA GLU A 19 4.54 11.36 -0.59
C GLU A 19 4.56 11.25 0.95
N LEU A 20 4.08 10.12 1.49
CA LEU A 20 4.12 9.85 2.92
C LEU A 20 5.55 9.75 3.46
N ALA A 21 6.45 9.07 2.75
CA ALA A 21 7.84 8.96 3.16
C ALA A 21 8.56 10.31 3.17
N GLU A 22 8.28 11.17 2.18
CA GLU A 22 8.75 12.56 2.14
C GLU A 22 8.22 13.38 3.32
N GLY A 23 6.92 13.27 3.63
CA GLY A 23 6.32 13.95 4.78
C GLY A 23 6.87 13.49 6.14
N LEU A 24 7.30 12.23 6.24
CA LEU A 24 7.94 11.67 7.44
C LEU A 24 9.48 11.85 7.45
N ASN A 25 10.04 12.47 6.41
CA ASN A 25 11.47 12.70 6.23
C ASN A 25 12.32 11.43 6.43
N LEU A 26 11.89 10.32 5.82
CA LEU A 26 12.59 9.04 5.90
C LEU A 26 12.58 8.30 4.55
N PRO A 27 13.55 7.41 4.30
CA PRO A 27 13.57 6.60 3.09
C PRO A 27 12.31 5.72 2.99
N GLN A 28 11.68 5.67 1.81
CA GLN A 28 10.51 4.82 1.58
C GLN A 28 10.76 3.36 2.00
N GLU A 29 11.95 2.82 1.78
CA GLU A 29 12.29 1.44 2.14
C GLU A 29 12.27 1.18 3.66
N ASN A 30 12.48 2.23 4.47
CA ASN A 30 12.31 2.17 5.92
C ASN A 30 10.83 2.23 6.31
N LEU A 31 9.99 2.91 5.51
CA LEU A 31 8.55 2.99 5.72
C LEU A 31 7.86 1.67 5.38
N ILE A 32 8.05 1.17 4.16
CA ILE A 32 7.44 -0.07 3.66
C ILE A 32 8.21 -0.56 2.44
N THR A 33 8.40 -1.87 2.32
CA THR A 33 9.16 -2.39 1.17
C THR A 33 8.35 -2.29 -0.12
N PRO A 34 8.99 -2.00 -1.28
CA PRO A 34 8.31 -1.98 -2.58
C PRO A 34 7.64 -3.32 -2.94
N ASP A 35 8.18 -4.44 -2.45
CA ASP A 35 7.63 -5.78 -2.64
C ASP A 35 6.30 -5.94 -1.89
N THR A 36 6.22 -5.48 -0.64
CA THR A 36 4.98 -5.49 0.15
C THR A 36 3.86 -4.72 -0.56
N VAL A 37 4.16 -3.53 -1.08
CA VAL A 37 3.19 -2.72 -1.84
C VAL A 37 2.77 -3.45 -3.12
N ARG A 38 3.72 -4.05 -3.84
CA ARG A 38 3.44 -4.82 -5.06
C ARG A 38 2.51 -6.00 -4.78
N ARG A 39 2.74 -6.78 -3.74
CA ARG A 39 1.89 -7.92 -3.36
C ARG A 39 0.48 -7.45 -3.00
N LEU A 40 0.36 -6.39 -2.21
CA LEU A 40 -0.95 -5.81 -1.85
C LEU A 40 -1.74 -5.36 -3.08
N CYS A 41 -1.10 -4.74 -4.07
CA CYS A 41 -1.79 -4.30 -5.30
C CYS A 41 -2.14 -5.45 -6.25
N TRP A 42 -1.42 -6.57 -6.16
CA TRP A 42 -1.65 -7.77 -6.98
C TRP A 42 -2.74 -8.66 -6.41
N GLU A 43 -2.79 -8.80 -5.09
CA GLU A 43 -3.79 -9.55 -4.35
C GLU A 43 -4.45 -8.62 -3.31
N PRO A 44 -5.23 -7.62 -3.76
CA PRO A 44 -5.88 -6.70 -2.85
C PRO A 44 -6.96 -7.42 -2.03
N PRO A 45 -7.15 -7.05 -0.76
CA PRO A 45 -8.25 -7.60 0.04
C PRO A 45 -9.60 -7.25 -0.60
N ARG A 46 -10.58 -8.16 -0.43
CA ARG A 46 -11.92 -8.05 -1.05
C ARG A 46 -12.63 -6.73 -0.72
N ASN A 47 -12.42 -6.23 0.49
CA ASN A 47 -12.79 -4.88 0.88
C ASN A 47 -11.50 -4.14 1.24
N ALA A 48 -11.16 -3.10 0.47
CA ALA A 48 -9.96 -2.31 0.69
C ALA A 48 -10.15 -1.29 1.83
N ASP A 49 -10.59 -1.77 3.00
CA ASP A 49 -10.75 -0.97 4.21
C ASP A 49 -9.50 -1.07 5.10
N THR A 50 -9.38 -0.14 6.03
CA THR A 50 -8.24 -0.03 6.96
C THR A 50 -7.89 -1.35 7.63
N SER A 51 -8.87 -2.08 8.17
CA SER A 51 -8.61 -3.35 8.86
C SER A 51 -8.03 -4.41 7.92
N ALA A 52 -8.61 -4.58 6.73
CA ALA A 52 -8.20 -5.63 5.80
C ALA A 52 -6.84 -5.34 5.18
N VAL A 53 -6.55 -4.07 4.89
CA VAL A 53 -5.23 -3.63 4.41
C VAL A 53 -4.18 -3.81 5.51
N ALA A 54 -4.48 -3.43 6.76
CA ALA A 54 -3.57 -3.62 7.89
C ALA A 54 -3.24 -5.10 8.14
N GLU A 55 -4.25 -5.98 8.11
CA GLU A 55 -4.07 -7.44 8.24
C GLU A 55 -3.19 -8.01 7.12
N ALA A 56 -3.42 -7.58 5.86
CA ALA A 56 -2.59 -8.01 4.74
C ALA A 56 -1.13 -7.57 4.91
N LEU A 57 -0.89 -6.31 5.30
CA LEU A 57 0.45 -5.78 5.55
C LEU A 57 1.15 -6.53 6.70
N ALA A 58 0.43 -6.84 7.77
CA ALA A 58 0.94 -7.66 8.87
C ALA A 58 1.33 -9.07 8.39
N GLY A 59 0.49 -9.69 7.56
CA GLY A 59 0.77 -10.99 6.92
C GLY A 59 2.00 -10.97 6.02
N TYR A 60 2.35 -9.81 5.45
CA TYR A 60 3.57 -9.60 4.67
C TYR A 60 4.80 -9.24 5.52
N GLY A 61 4.67 -9.18 6.84
CA GLY A 61 5.76 -8.90 7.77
C GLY A 61 6.02 -7.42 8.05
N ALA A 62 5.11 -6.52 7.66
CA ALA A 62 5.21 -5.11 8.04
C ALA A 62 5.11 -4.94 9.57
N ARG A 63 5.90 -4.03 10.14
CA ARG A 63 5.88 -3.75 11.58
C ARG A 63 4.64 -2.93 11.95
N PRO A 64 4.16 -3.00 13.21
CA PRO A 64 2.96 -2.26 13.64
C PRO A 64 3.02 -0.76 13.31
N TRP A 65 4.14 -0.10 13.63
CA TRP A 65 4.31 1.32 13.33
C TRP A 65 4.27 1.61 11.81
N GLN A 66 4.80 0.72 10.97
CA GLN A 66 4.74 0.88 9.51
C GLN A 66 3.30 0.78 9.02
N ILE A 67 2.57 -0.23 9.52
CA ILE A 67 1.17 -0.47 9.20
C ILE A 67 0.33 0.76 9.58
N GLU A 68 0.50 1.28 10.78
CA GLU A 68 -0.23 2.48 11.25
C GLU A 68 -0.01 3.69 10.33
N GLN A 69 1.23 3.90 9.88
CA GLN A 69 1.54 5.00 8.97
C GLN A 69 0.99 4.79 7.55
N VAL A 70 1.19 3.60 6.96
CA VAL A 70 0.92 3.39 5.52
C VAL A 70 -0.51 2.99 5.19
N THR A 71 -1.25 2.42 6.14
CA THR A 71 -2.59 1.88 5.88
C THR A 71 -3.55 2.92 5.31
N PRO A 72 -3.68 4.15 5.87
CA PRO A 72 -4.61 5.14 5.34
C PRO A 72 -4.31 5.53 3.89
N ALA A 73 -3.03 5.71 3.56
CA ALA A 73 -2.56 6.08 2.23
C ALA A 73 -2.83 4.95 1.21
N LEU A 74 -2.58 3.70 1.60
CA LEU A 74 -2.79 2.53 0.74
C LEU A 74 -4.27 2.22 0.52
N VAL A 75 -5.13 2.39 1.53
CA VAL A 75 -6.59 2.29 1.39
C VAL A 75 -7.10 3.27 0.34
N ALA A 76 -6.73 4.55 0.46
CA ALA A 76 -7.15 5.59 -0.48
C ALA A 76 -6.70 5.27 -1.92
N ALA A 77 -5.45 4.82 -2.09
CA ALA A 77 -4.92 4.44 -3.40
C ALA A 77 -5.64 3.24 -4.04
N LEU A 78 -5.97 2.22 -3.23
CA LEU A 78 -6.69 1.03 -3.69
C LEU A 78 -8.13 1.34 -4.09
N GLN A 79 -8.80 2.22 -3.32
CA GLN A 79 -10.17 2.65 -3.61
C GLN A 79 -10.26 3.56 -4.84
N ALA A 80 -9.31 4.49 -5.01
CA ALA A 80 -9.25 5.37 -6.17
C ALA A 80 -9.06 4.62 -7.50
N SER A 81 -8.37 3.48 -7.47
CA SER A 81 -8.11 2.65 -8.65
C SER A 81 -9.24 1.66 -8.97
N ALA A 82 -10.28 1.60 -8.13
CA ALA A 82 -11.45 0.74 -8.33
C ALA A 82 -12.61 1.45 -9.05
N SER A 83 -12.48 2.75 -9.32
CA SER A 83 -13.47 3.60 -10.00
C SER A 83 -13.24 3.67 -11.52
#